data_AF-A0A348YCM9-F1
#
_entry.id   AF-A0A348YCM9-F1
#
_cell.length_a   1.000
_cell.length_b   1.000
_cell.length_c   1.000
_cell.angle_alpha   90.00
_cell.angle_beta   90.00
_cell.angle_gamma   90.00
#
_symmetry.space_group_name_H-M   'P 1'
#
loop_
_entity.id
_entity.type
_entity.pdbx_description
1 polymer ?
#
loop_
_entity_poly.entity_id
_entity_poly.type
_entity_poly.pdbx_seq_one_letter_code
_entity_poly.pdbx_strand_id
1 'polypeptide(L)'
;MLQSIFKRLLNRSSASANLVTAKQQARSLTEGEITLARSVFGDSLRLDDVQLKTAWWVLKHYAVSPNGHIYFHASDWIDDFSQAPLGKQGWLIHELTHVWQLQQGLKVVRGAIIDRRYNYV
;
A
#
# COMPACT_ATOMS: atom_id res chain seq x y z
N MET A 1 34.18 -31.57 27.01
CA MET A 1 34.12 -30.25 26.32
C MET A 1 33.14 -30.24 25.13
N LEU A 2 32.06 -31.05 25.16
CA LEU A 2 31.13 -31.21 24.03
C LEU A 2 29.63 -31.11 24.43
N GLN A 3 29.32 -30.48 25.57
CA GLN A 3 27.94 -30.26 26.03
C GLN A 3 27.55 -28.77 26.03
N SER A 4 28.48 -27.86 25.69
CA SER A 4 28.26 -26.41 25.75
C SER A 4 27.82 -25.79 24.42
N ILE A 5 28.01 -26.49 23.30
CA ILE A 5 27.62 -25.99 21.96
C ILE A 5 26.13 -26.21 21.69
N PHE A 6 25.54 -27.32 22.17
CA PHE A 6 24.13 -27.63 21.95
C PHE A 6 23.17 -26.72 22.74
N LYS A 7 23.62 -26.14 23.85
CA LYS A 7 22.82 -25.22 24.67
C LYS A 7 22.73 -23.79 24.10
N ARG A 8 23.59 -23.45 23.13
CA ARG A 8 23.58 -22.14 22.43
C ARG A 8 22.62 -22.08 21.25
N LEU A 9 22.15 -23.22 20.74
CA LEU A 9 21.23 -23.30 19.61
C LEU A 9 19.75 -23.39 20.01
N LEU A 10 19.45 -23.65 21.28
CA LEU A 10 18.08 -23.70 21.81
C LEU A 10 17.67 -22.43 22.59
N ASN A 11 18.54 -21.42 22.70
CA ASN A 11 18.27 -20.19 23.44
C ASN A 11 18.17 -18.94 22.54
N ARG A 12 17.64 -19.11 21.32
CA ARG A 12 17.35 -18.02 20.38
C ARG A 12 15.85 -17.90 20.05
N SER A 13 15.00 -18.38 20.94
CA SER A 13 13.54 -18.33 20.80
C SER A 13 12.93 -17.40 21.85
N SER A 14 13.24 -16.12 21.75
CA SER A 14 12.46 -15.02 22.37
C SER A 14 12.91 -13.67 21.82
N ALA A 15 13.12 -13.61 20.50
CA ALA A 15 12.86 -12.39 19.77
C ALA A 15 11.59 -12.62 18.94
N SER A 16 10.49 -12.94 19.63
CA SER A 16 9.17 -12.58 19.12
C SER A 16 9.12 -11.06 19.20
N ALA A 17 9.84 -10.41 18.28
CA ALA A 17 9.80 -8.99 18.10
C ALA A 17 8.33 -8.66 17.92
N ASN A 18 7.81 -7.82 18.81
CA ASN A 18 6.49 -7.23 18.77
C ASN A 18 6.08 -6.90 17.32
N LEU A 19 5.48 -7.86 16.63
CA LEU A 19 4.54 -7.58 15.57
C LEU A 19 3.34 -7.08 16.34
N VAL A 20 3.41 -5.81 16.75
CA VAL A 20 2.20 -5.02 16.96
C VAL A 20 1.48 -5.20 15.65
N THR A 21 0.48 -6.08 15.63
CA THR A 21 -0.41 -6.27 14.51
C THR A 21 -1.12 -4.95 14.37
N ALA A 22 -0.53 -4.05 13.59
CA ALA A 22 -1.11 -2.76 13.29
C ALA A 22 -2.52 -3.06 12.78
N LYS A 23 -3.51 -2.52 13.47
CA LYS A 23 -4.92 -2.79 13.22
C LYS A 23 -5.17 -2.65 11.72
N GLN A 24 -5.66 -3.71 11.09
CA GLN A 24 -6.00 -3.65 9.68
C GLN A 24 -7.13 -2.62 9.50
N GLN A 25 -6.89 -1.66 8.63
CA GLN A 25 -7.83 -0.60 8.27
C GLN A 25 -8.25 -0.83 6.83
N ALA A 26 -9.52 -0.55 6.55
CA ALA A 26 -10.07 -0.57 5.21
C ALA A 26 -11.14 0.52 5.12
N ARG A 27 -11.12 1.31 4.05
CA ARG A 27 -12.18 2.28 3.73
C ARG A 27 -12.35 2.45 2.23
N SER A 28 -13.52 2.91 1.83
CA SER A 28 -13.74 3.45 0.49
C SER A 28 -13.04 4.80 0.34
N LEU A 29 -12.92 5.27 -0.90
CA LEU A 29 -12.42 6.62 -1.18
C LEU A 29 -13.36 7.66 -0.56
N THR A 30 -12.78 8.76 -0.06
CA THR A 30 -13.56 9.93 0.38
C THR A 30 -14.10 10.69 -0.83
N GLU A 31 -15.09 11.56 -0.64
CA GLU A 31 -15.60 12.44 -1.70
C GLU A 31 -14.49 13.32 -2.33
N GLY A 32 -13.55 13.79 -1.50
CA GLY A 32 -12.40 14.56 -1.98
C GLY A 32 -11.46 13.72 -2.85
N GLU A 33 -11.21 12.47 -2.47
CA GLU A 33 -10.40 11.53 -3.25
C GLU A 33 -11.08 11.11 -4.54
N ILE A 34 -12.40 10.93 -4.53
CA ILE A 34 -13.20 10.65 -5.72
C ILE A 34 -13.11 11.84 -6.69
N THR A 35 -13.25 13.06 -6.18
CA THR A 35 -13.12 14.29 -6.98
C THR A 35 -11.72 14.41 -7.58
N LEU A 36 -10.68 14.16 -6.77
CA LEU A 36 -9.29 14.15 -7.22
C LEU A 36 -9.07 13.10 -8.32
N ALA A 37 -9.56 11.88 -8.14
CA ALA A 37 -9.47 10.82 -9.15
C ALA A 37 -10.21 11.18 -10.44
N ARG A 38 -11.44 11.70 -10.34
CA ARG A 38 -12.24 12.15 -11.48
C ARG A 38 -11.54 13.26 -12.28
N SER A 39 -10.77 14.13 -11.63
CA SER A 39 -10.02 15.18 -12.33
C SER A 39 -8.94 14.63 -13.28
N VAL A 40 -8.45 13.42 -13.03
CA VAL A 40 -7.39 12.76 -13.83
C VAL A 40 -7.97 11.74 -14.80
N PHE A 41 -8.87 10.88 -14.31
CA PHE A 41 -9.36 9.73 -15.07
C PHE A 41 -10.74 9.96 -15.71
N GLY A 42 -11.43 11.04 -15.35
CA GLY A 42 -12.84 11.24 -15.71
C GLY A 42 -13.69 10.04 -15.30
N ASP A 43 -14.55 9.59 -16.21
CA ASP A 43 -15.44 8.44 -15.99
C ASP A 43 -14.81 7.10 -16.42
N SER A 44 -13.55 7.10 -16.88
CA SER A 44 -12.89 5.89 -17.39
C SER A 44 -12.43 4.92 -16.30
N LEU A 45 -12.35 5.39 -15.05
CA LEU A 45 -12.02 4.61 -13.87
C LEU A 45 -13.28 4.45 -13.00
N ARG A 46 -13.71 3.21 -12.77
CA ARG A 46 -14.77 2.89 -11.81
C ARG A 46 -14.21 2.96 -10.39
N LEU A 47 -14.75 3.85 -9.56
CA LEU A 47 -14.26 4.13 -8.21
C LEU A 47 -15.07 3.44 -7.11
N ASP A 48 -16.31 3.02 -7.41
CA ASP A 48 -17.27 2.53 -6.41
C ASP A 48 -16.76 1.29 -5.65
N ASP A 49 -15.94 0.47 -6.31
CA ASP A 49 -15.40 -0.78 -5.78
C ASP A 49 -13.97 -0.63 -5.21
N VAL A 50 -13.36 0.57 -5.32
CA VAL A 50 -11.98 0.81 -4.89
C VAL A 50 -11.94 1.06 -3.38
N GLN A 51 -11.01 0.38 -2.71
CA GLN A 51 -10.80 0.51 -1.28
C GLN A 51 -9.32 0.75 -0.97
N LEU A 52 -9.05 1.60 0.01
CA LEU A 52 -7.73 1.77 0.61
C LEU A 52 -7.64 0.88 1.83
N LYS A 53 -6.56 0.09 1.93
CA LYS A 53 -6.36 -0.92 2.97
C LYS A 53 -4.97 -0.80 3.58
N THR A 54 -4.80 -1.21 4.83
CA THR A 54 -3.48 -1.46 5.40
C THR A 54 -3.10 -2.94 5.29
N ALA A 55 -1.84 -3.20 4.99
CA ALA A 55 -1.30 -4.55 4.88
C ALA A 55 0.09 -4.65 5.50
N TRP A 56 0.29 -5.64 6.36
CA TRP A 56 1.56 -5.88 7.05
C TRP A 56 2.71 -6.30 6.12
N TRP A 57 2.38 -6.80 4.93
CA TRP A 57 3.35 -7.25 3.91
C TRP A 57 3.80 -6.12 2.98
N VAL A 58 3.17 -4.95 3.05
CA VAL A 58 3.59 -3.77 2.27
C VAL A 58 4.71 -3.07 3.02
N LEU A 59 5.82 -2.76 2.33
CA LEU A 59 6.94 -2.04 2.95
C LEU A 59 6.56 -0.59 3.26
N LYS A 60 7.15 -0.02 4.31
CA LYS A 60 6.97 1.40 4.63
C LYS A 60 7.34 2.29 3.43
N HIS A 61 6.51 3.28 3.13
CA HIS A 61 6.57 4.16 1.97
C HIS A 61 6.31 3.49 0.62
N TYR A 62 5.78 2.27 0.61
CA TYR A 62 5.28 1.59 -0.58
C TYR A 62 3.76 1.42 -0.53
N ALA A 63 3.18 1.27 -1.71
CA ALA A 63 1.79 0.90 -1.90
C ALA A 63 1.69 -0.12 -3.04
N VAL A 64 0.69 -0.98 -2.99
CA VAL A 64 0.50 -2.05 -3.98
C VAL A 64 -0.97 -2.14 -4.33
N SER A 65 -1.27 -2.29 -5.64
CA SER A 65 -2.65 -2.30 -6.14
C SER A 65 -2.93 -3.53 -7.04
N PRO A 66 -2.98 -4.75 -6.49
CA PRO A 66 -2.90 -5.99 -7.28
C PRO A 66 -4.26 -6.46 -7.84
N ASN A 67 -5.37 -5.98 -7.29
CA ASN A 67 -6.71 -6.53 -7.51
C ASN A 67 -7.81 -5.44 -7.52
N GLY A 68 -7.45 -4.21 -7.89
CA GLY A 68 -8.39 -3.08 -7.90
C GLY A 68 -8.59 -2.38 -6.56
N HIS A 69 -7.98 -2.88 -5.48
CA HIS A 69 -7.82 -2.15 -4.22
C HIS A 69 -6.38 -1.71 -4.02
N ILE A 70 -6.17 -0.70 -3.18
CA ILE A 70 -4.85 -0.13 -2.88
C ILE A 70 -4.46 -0.49 -1.47
N TYR A 71 -3.25 -1.05 -1.30
CA TYR A 71 -2.73 -1.50 -0.02
C TYR A 71 -1.53 -0.64 0.37
N PHE A 72 -1.59 0.02 1.53
CA PHE A 72 -0.52 0.79 2.12
C PHE A 72 0.08 0.07 3.32
N HIS A 73 1.31 0.44 3.70
CA HIS A 73 1.82 0.13 5.03
C HIS A 73 1.06 0.95 6.09
N ALA A 74 0.86 0.40 7.28
CA ALA A 74 0.05 1.03 8.33
C ALA A 74 0.57 2.41 8.77
N SER A 75 1.89 2.63 8.74
CA SER A 75 2.47 3.94 9.07
C SER A 75 2.31 5.01 7.99
N ASP A 76 1.83 4.63 6.80
CA ASP A 76 1.58 5.55 5.69
C ASP A 76 0.07 5.78 5.48
N TRP A 77 -0.76 5.33 6.43
CA TRP A 77 -2.20 5.55 6.41
C TRP A 77 -2.53 7.04 6.48
N ILE A 78 -3.41 7.48 5.59
CA ILE A 78 -3.92 8.86 5.53
C ILE A 78 -5.45 8.77 5.42
N ASP A 79 -6.14 9.51 6.29
CA ASP A 79 -7.61 9.47 6.38
C ASP A 79 -8.28 10.12 5.17
N ASP A 80 -7.67 11.16 4.60
CA ASP A 80 -8.08 11.77 3.33
C ASP A 80 -6.85 12.29 2.55
N PHE A 81 -6.53 11.63 1.43
CA PHE A 81 -5.40 11.99 0.57
C PHE A 81 -5.64 13.31 -0.17
N SER A 82 -6.89 13.71 -0.42
CA SER A 82 -7.20 14.99 -1.09
C SER A 82 -6.79 16.21 -0.26
N GLN A 83 -6.72 16.05 1.06
CA GLN A 83 -6.28 17.08 2.00
C GLN A 83 -4.78 16.97 2.35
N ALA A 84 -4.08 15.98 1.80
CA ALA A 84 -2.67 15.77 2.03
C ALA A 84 -1.80 16.65 1.11
N PRO A 85 -0.49 16.81 1.39
CA PRO A 85 0.42 17.50 0.47
C PRO A 85 0.41 16.90 -0.93
N LEU A 86 0.73 17.72 -1.95
CA LEU A 86 0.62 17.34 -3.37
C LEU A 86 1.34 16.02 -3.71
N GLY A 87 2.51 15.76 -3.11
CA GLY A 87 3.21 14.48 -3.31
C GLY A 87 2.42 13.25 -2.85
N LYS A 88 1.61 13.38 -1.79
CA LYS A 88 0.72 12.31 -1.32
C LYS A 88 -0.54 12.19 -2.18
N GLN A 89 -1.09 13.31 -2.65
CA GLN A 89 -2.17 13.29 -3.65
C GLN A 89 -1.72 12.57 -4.93
N GLY A 90 -0.54 12.92 -5.45
CA GLY A 90 0.07 12.27 -6.60
C GLY A 90 0.34 10.79 -6.36
N TRP A 91 0.72 10.41 -5.14
CA TRP A 91 0.89 9.00 -4.78
C TRP A 91 -0.42 8.20 -4.87
N LEU A 92 -1.54 8.76 -4.40
CA LEU A 92 -2.84 8.13 -4.58
C LEU A 92 -3.21 7.99 -6.07
N ILE A 93 -3.04 9.06 -6.86
CA ILE A 93 -3.31 9.04 -8.32
C ILE A 93 -2.46 7.99 -9.04
N HIS A 94 -1.20 7.86 -8.65
CA HIS A 94 -0.31 6.82 -9.15
C HIS A 94 -0.89 5.43 -8.89
N GLU A 95 -1.32 5.14 -7.66
CA GLU A 95 -1.89 3.83 -7.34
C GLU A 95 -3.24 3.57 -8.05
N LEU A 96 -4.07 4.61 -8.19
CA LEU A 96 -5.30 4.54 -8.99
C LEU A 96 -5.03 4.29 -10.47
N THR A 97 -3.88 4.70 -11.00
CA THR A 97 -3.47 4.37 -12.38
C THR A 97 -3.33 2.86 -12.55
N HIS A 98 -2.83 2.14 -11.54
CA HIS A 98 -2.76 0.67 -11.58
C HIS A 98 -4.12 0.01 -11.51
N VAL A 99 -5.01 0.56 -10.69
CA VAL A 99 -6.41 0.11 -10.65
C VAL A 99 -7.05 0.31 -12.03
N TRP A 100 -6.87 1.48 -12.64
CA TRP A 100 -7.37 1.77 -13.98
C TRP A 100 -6.81 0.79 -15.02
N GLN A 101 -5.50 0.54 -15.02
CA GLN A 101 -4.86 -0.45 -15.91
C GLN A 101 -5.49 -1.84 -15.77
N LEU A 102 -5.72 -2.30 -14.54
CA LEU A 102 -6.40 -3.58 -14.29
C LEU A 102 -7.82 -3.59 -14.84
N GLN A 103 -8.58 -2.50 -14.69
CA GLN A 103 -9.93 -2.38 -15.24
C GLN A 103 -9.94 -2.39 -16.78
N GLN A 104 -8.88 -1.91 -17.43
CA GLN A 104 -8.70 -2.01 -18.89
C GLN A 104 -8.24 -3.42 -19.35
N GLY A 105 -8.12 -4.39 -18.45
CA GLY A 105 -7.65 -5.75 -18.78
C GLY A 105 -6.13 -5.86 -18.98
N LEU A 106 -5.36 -4.81 -18.65
CA LEU A 106 -3.92 -4.83 -18.72
C LEU A 106 -3.36 -5.61 -17.52
N LYS A 107 -2.80 -6.79 -17.79
CA LYS A 107 -2.06 -7.55 -16.80
C LYS A 107 -0.72 -6.87 -16.55
N VAL A 108 -0.66 -5.96 -15.58
CA VAL A 108 0.60 -5.44 -15.04
C VAL A 108 1.39 -6.60 -14.44
N VAL A 109 2.26 -7.18 -15.27
CA VAL A 109 3.19 -8.22 -14.86
C VAL A 109 4.08 -7.62 -13.77
N ARG A 110 4.15 -8.35 -12.65
CA ARG A 110 4.90 -8.20 -11.38
C ARG A 110 6.22 -7.39 -11.35
N GLY A 111 6.84 -7.00 -12.47
CA GLY A 111 8.08 -6.22 -12.53
C GLY A 111 7.94 -4.72 -12.23
N ALA A 112 6.77 -4.10 -12.47
CA ALA A 112 6.56 -2.65 -12.29
C ALA A 112 6.03 -2.24 -10.88
N ILE A 113 5.90 -3.21 -9.97
CA ILE A 113 5.33 -3.01 -8.62
C ILE A 113 6.41 -2.52 -7.62
N ILE A 114 7.70 -2.61 -7.96
CA ILE A 114 8.80 -2.61 -6.98
C ILE A 114 9.70 -1.36 -7.04
N ASP A 115 9.69 -0.55 -8.11
CA ASP A 115 10.57 0.62 -8.21
C ASP A 115 9.80 1.95 -8.31
N ARG A 116 9.74 2.73 -7.21
CA ARG A 116 8.91 3.95 -7.11
C ARG A 116 9.38 5.02 -6.10
N ARG A 117 10.70 5.28 -5.97
CA ARG A 117 11.12 6.53 -5.30
C ARG A 117 10.97 7.69 -6.29
N TYR A 118 9.82 8.38 -6.23
CA TYR A 118 9.62 9.62 -6.97
C TYR A 118 9.78 10.81 -6.03
N ASN A 119 10.86 11.55 -6.20
CA ASN A 119 10.95 12.92 -5.71
C ASN A 119 10.13 13.77 -6.68
N TYR A 120 8.88 14.07 -6.32
CA TYR A 120 8.17 15.17 -6.95
C TYR A 120 8.73 16.45 -6.34
N VAL A 121 9.18 17.36 -7.22
CA VAL A 121 9.74 18.69 -6.91
C VAL A 121 8.79 19.55 -6.10
#